data_AF-A0AA97DQ03-F1
#
_entry.id   AF-A0AA97DQ03-F1
#
_cell.length_a   1.000
_cell.length_b   1.000
_cell.length_c   1.000
_cell.angle_alpha   90.00
_cell.angle_beta   90.00
_cell.angle_gamma   90.00
#
_symmetry.space_group_name_H-M   'P 1'
#
loop_
_entity.id
_entity.type
_entity.pdbx_description
1 polymer ?
#
loop_
_entity_poly.entity_id
_entity_poly.type
_entity_poly.pdbx_seq_one_letter_code
_entity_poly.pdbx_strand_id
1 'polypeptide(L)'
;MKKWYDEEYAFEIEVTGFLRGDHTERYCRNGEEVGDKYTCTYGCPVNGQGQGICSKTMMMLFPIMEAVRSGGDLENIGGSGRYTKDIVCPDGCVLFRLTAEKLGNENFFKGKFFD
;
A
#
# COMPACT_ATOMS: atom_id res chain seq x y z
N MET A 1 -18.95 -8.20 -3.45
CA MET A 1 -18.37 -8.85 -4.66
C MET A 1 -18.05 -10.29 -4.33
N LYS A 2 -18.16 -11.21 -5.30
CA LYS A 2 -17.58 -12.56 -5.16
C LYS A 2 -16.06 -12.45 -5.34
N LYS A 3 -15.27 -12.92 -4.38
CA LYS A 3 -13.81 -13.02 -4.51
C LYS A 3 -13.50 -14.39 -5.11
N TRP A 4 -13.18 -14.42 -6.40
CA TRP A 4 -12.96 -15.66 -7.14
C TRP A 4 -11.51 -16.16 -7.07
N TYR A 5 -10.57 -15.25 -6.82
CA TYR A 5 -9.15 -15.53 -6.86
C TYR A 5 -8.48 -15.00 -5.61
N ASP A 6 -7.51 -15.77 -5.12
CA ASP A 6 -6.63 -15.39 -4.03
C ASP A 6 -5.34 -14.80 -4.60
N GLU A 7 -4.96 -13.63 -4.11
CA GLU A 7 -3.78 -12.90 -4.60
C GLU A 7 -2.48 -13.49 -4.05
N GLU A 8 -1.39 -13.37 -4.81
CA GLU A 8 -0.05 -13.82 -4.39
C GLU A 8 0.48 -13.00 -3.19
N TYR A 9 0.04 -11.75 -3.05
CA TYR A 9 0.51 -10.83 -2.01
C TYR A 9 -0.64 -10.13 -1.27
N ALA A 10 -0.40 -9.86 0.01
CA ALA A 10 -1.10 -8.84 0.79
C ALA A 10 -0.20 -7.62 0.96
N PHE A 11 -0.82 -6.46 1.13
CA PHE A 11 -0.15 -5.19 1.36
C PHE A 11 -0.70 -4.56 2.63
N GLU A 12 0.21 -4.12 3.50
CA GLU A 12 -0.08 -3.24 4.62
C GLU A 12 0.53 -1.86 4.32
N ILE A 13 -0.24 -0.81 4.58
CA ILE A 13 0.21 0.58 4.50
C ILE A 13 -0.02 1.19 5.88
N GLU A 14 1.08 1.50 6.57
CA GLU A 14 1.07 2.06 7.92
C GLU A 14 1.49 3.54 7.87
N VAL A 15 0.78 4.39 8.61
CA VAL A 15 1.20 5.77 8.85
C VAL A 15 2.32 5.76 9.89
N THR A 16 3.52 6.20 9.50
CA THR A 16 4.70 6.18 10.36
C THR A 16 5.06 7.55 10.93
N GLY A 17 4.46 8.62 10.40
CA GLY A 17 4.74 9.97 10.86
C GLY A 17 4.21 11.04 9.91
N PHE A 18 4.63 12.27 10.16
CA PHE A 18 4.30 13.43 9.35
C PHE A 18 5.58 14.05 8.81
N LEU A 19 5.54 14.57 7.58
CA LEU A 19 6.70 15.23 7.00
C LEU A 19 7.03 16.54 7.75
N ARG A 20 5.99 17.20 8.28
CA ARG A 20 6.07 18.47 9.01
C ARG A 20 5.05 18.44 10.15
N GLY A 21 5.43 18.95 11.31
CA GLY A 21 4.56 19.01 12.48
C GLY A 21 4.35 17.66 13.15
N ASP A 22 3.36 17.62 14.04
CA ASP A 22 3.05 16.51 14.96
C ASP A 22 1.55 16.16 14.99
N HIS A 23 0.73 16.77 14.13
CA HIS A 23 -0.73 16.58 14.08
C HIS A 23 -1.26 16.68 12.64
N THR A 24 -2.50 16.24 12.43
CA THR A 24 -3.15 16.27 11.10
C THR A 24 -4.29 17.25 10.93
N GLU A 25 -4.81 17.84 12.01
CA GLU A 25 -5.87 18.83 11.91
C GLU A 25 -5.43 19.98 10.98
N ARG A 26 -6.25 20.32 9.98
CA ARG A 26 -5.95 21.33 8.95
C ARG A 26 -4.72 21.04 8.08
N TYR A 27 -4.21 19.81 8.12
CA TYR A 27 -3.01 19.41 7.40
C TYR A 27 -3.26 18.21 6.47
N CYS A 28 -3.92 17.16 6.97
CA CYS A 28 -4.33 16.00 6.16
C CYS A 28 -5.86 15.95 6.06
N ARG A 29 -6.40 15.99 4.83
CA ARG A 29 -7.86 15.91 4.61
C ARG A 29 -8.47 14.57 5.00
N ASN A 30 -7.66 13.51 5.04
CA ASN A 30 -8.11 12.18 5.46
C ASN A 30 -7.99 11.98 6.98
N GLY A 31 -7.33 12.90 7.70
CA GLY A 31 -7.13 12.80 9.15
C GLY A 31 -6.30 11.59 9.59
N GLU A 32 -5.29 11.23 8.80
CA GLU A 32 -4.41 10.07 9.05
C GLU A 32 -3.62 10.23 10.36
N GLU A 33 -3.68 9.29 11.28
CA GLU A 33 -2.90 9.35 12.53
C GLU A 33 -1.77 8.31 12.54
N VAL A 34 -0.70 8.58 13.29
CA VAL A 34 0.42 7.62 13.39
C VAL A 34 -0.07 6.30 13.98
N GLY A 35 0.25 5.20 13.28
CA GLY A 35 -0.23 3.86 13.60
C GLY A 35 -1.52 3.48 12.88
N ASP A 36 -2.15 4.37 12.12
CA ASP A 36 -3.23 3.99 11.20
C ASP A 36 -2.71 3.01 10.16
N LYS A 37 -3.52 1.97 9.90
CA LYS A 37 -3.18 0.87 9.01
C LYS A 37 -4.27 0.65 7.99
N TYR A 38 -3.84 0.50 6.75
CA TYR A 38 -4.67 0.10 5.62
C TYR A 38 -4.15 -1.24 5.09
N THR A 39 -5.07 -2.11 4.70
CA THR A 39 -4.70 -3.38 4.06
C THR A 39 -5.43 -3.57 2.75
N CYS A 40 -4.78 -4.26 1.82
CA CYS A 40 -5.44 -4.83 0.65
C CYS A 40 -4.70 -6.03 0.11
N THR A 41 -5.36 -6.74 -0.80
CA THR A 41 -4.72 -7.71 -1.68
C THR A 41 -4.70 -7.19 -3.11
N TYR A 42 -5.87 -6.96 -3.71
CA TYR A 42 -6.02 -6.41 -5.07
C TYR A 42 -6.68 -5.02 -5.10
N GLY A 43 -7.77 -4.85 -4.32
CA GLY A 43 -8.51 -3.59 -4.27
C GLY A 43 -7.70 -2.43 -3.68
N CYS A 44 -8.29 -1.24 -3.66
CA CYS A 44 -7.68 -0.11 -2.97
C CYS A 44 -7.55 -0.41 -1.45
N PRO A 45 -6.45 0.00 -0.80
CA PRO A 45 -6.28 -0.16 0.65
C PRO A 45 -7.40 0.49 1.45
N VAL A 46 -7.92 -0.25 2.43
CA VAL A 46 -8.91 0.24 3.40
C VAL A 46 -8.44 -0.05 4.82
N ASN A 47 -8.79 0.83 5.76
CA ASN A 47 -8.51 0.61 7.17
C ASN A 47 -9.52 -0.38 7.80
N GLY A 48 -9.36 -0.67 9.10
CA GLY A 48 -10.26 -1.56 9.84
C GLY A 48 -11.73 -1.13 9.89
N GLN A 49 -12.02 0.14 9.56
CA GLN A 49 -13.38 0.69 9.47
C GLN A 49 -13.92 0.71 8.02
N GLY A 50 -13.15 0.20 7.06
CA GLY A 50 -13.50 0.22 5.64
C GLY A 50 -13.31 1.57 4.96
N GLN A 51 -12.64 2.53 5.60
CA GLN A 51 -12.32 3.81 4.99
C GLN A 51 -11.08 3.67 4.10
N GLY A 52 -11.15 4.20 2.88
CA GLY A 52 -10.09 4.09 1.90
C GLY A 52 -8.95 5.09 2.12
N ILE A 53 -7.75 4.69 1.71
CA ILE A 53 -6.63 5.61 1.59
C ILE A 53 -6.92 6.69 0.53
N CYS A 54 -6.40 7.90 0.72
CA CYS A 54 -6.71 8.99 -0.21
C CYS A 54 -6.21 8.70 -1.64
N SER A 55 -6.96 9.18 -2.64
CA SER A 55 -6.68 8.91 -4.06
C SER A 55 -5.32 9.41 -4.53
N LYS A 56 -4.79 10.47 -3.90
CA LYS A 56 -3.45 10.99 -4.23
C LYS A 56 -2.36 10.02 -3.81
N THR A 57 -2.40 9.52 -2.58
CA THR A 57 -1.44 8.51 -2.11
C THR A 57 -1.54 7.24 -2.94
N MET A 58 -2.74 6.85 -3.39
CA MET A 58 -2.93 5.70 -4.26
C MET A 58 -2.14 5.80 -5.59
N MET A 59 -1.95 7.01 -6.14
CA MET A 59 -1.12 7.19 -7.35
C MET A 59 0.34 6.75 -7.14
N MET A 60 0.85 6.83 -5.92
CA MET A 60 2.18 6.35 -5.56
C MET A 60 2.17 4.86 -5.24
N LEU A 61 1.15 4.38 -4.52
CA LEU A 61 1.06 2.99 -4.06
C LEU A 61 0.84 2.01 -5.20
N PHE A 62 -0.01 2.35 -6.19
CA PHE A 62 -0.33 1.47 -7.30
C PHE A 62 0.93 0.94 -8.03
N PRO A 63 1.83 1.77 -8.56
CA PRO A 63 3.03 1.28 -9.26
C PRO A 63 3.99 0.51 -8.33
N ILE A 64 4.04 0.83 -7.04
CA ILE A 64 4.87 0.09 -6.07
C ILE A 64 4.32 -1.32 -5.86
N MET A 65 3.00 -1.46 -5.69
CA MET A 65 2.35 -2.76 -5.56
C MET A 65 2.48 -3.59 -6.84
N GLU A 66 2.34 -2.98 -8.01
CA GLU A 66 2.55 -3.66 -9.30
C GLU A 66 4.00 -4.15 -9.48
N ALA A 67 4.99 -3.39 -8.99
CA ALA A 67 6.38 -3.83 -8.99
C ALA A 67 6.57 -5.12 -8.17
N VAL A 68 5.93 -5.22 -7.00
CA VAL A 68 5.94 -6.46 -6.19
C VAL A 68 5.23 -7.60 -6.91
N ARG A 69 4.02 -7.36 -7.45
CA ARG A 69 3.23 -8.39 -8.16
C ARG A 69 3.94 -8.92 -9.42
N SER A 70 4.82 -8.11 -10.00
CA SER A 70 5.68 -8.50 -11.12
C SER A 70 6.89 -9.35 -10.70
N GLY A 71 7.03 -9.68 -9.41
CA GLY A 71 8.17 -10.42 -8.86
C GLY A 71 9.40 -9.55 -8.62
N GLY A 72 9.22 -8.23 -8.58
CA GLY A 72 10.30 -7.26 -8.39
C GLY A 72 10.83 -7.19 -6.96
N ASP A 73 11.80 -6.30 -6.79
CA ASP A 73 12.45 -5.99 -5.52
C ASP A 73 12.38 -4.48 -5.30
N LEU A 74 11.76 -4.06 -4.19
CA LEU A 74 11.51 -2.64 -3.90
C LEU A 74 12.80 -1.87 -3.60
N GLU A 75 13.91 -2.52 -3.24
CA GLU A 75 15.21 -1.85 -3.06
C GLU A 75 15.67 -1.18 -4.37
N ASN A 76 15.31 -1.75 -5.53
CA ASN A 76 15.61 -1.18 -6.85
C ASN A 76 14.90 0.15 -7.13
N ILE A 77 13.86 0.48 -6.35
CA ILE A 77 13.16 1.76 -6.41
C ILE A 77 13.30 2.54 -5.10
N GLY A 78 14.33 2.26 -4.31
CA GLY A 78 14.63 2.95 -3.04
C GLY A 78 13.72 2.53 -1.89
N GLY A 79 13.33 1.27 -1.84
CA GLY A 79 12.75 0.63 -0.66
C GLY A 79 13.80 0.39 0.42
N SER A 80 13.36 0.28 1.66
CA SER A 80 14.21 -0.06 2.82
C SER A 80 14.42 -1.57 2.98
N GLY A 81 13.79 -2.37 2.12
CA GLY A 81 14.04 -3.79 1.93
C GLY A 81 13.23 -4.30 0.74
N ARG A 82 13.48 -5.54 0.34
CA ARG A 82 12.86 -6.16 -0.83
C ARG A 82 11.34 -5.97 -0.96
N TYR A 83 10.61 -5.98 0.16
CA TYR A 83 9.16 -5.83 0.20
C TYR A 83 8.70 -4.65 1.07
N THR A 84 9.59 -3.70 1.36
CA THR A 84 9.27 -2.54 2.22
C THR A 84 9.69 -1.24 1.56
N LYS A 85 8.79 -0.26 1.55
CA LYS A 85 9.09 1.06 1.00
C LYS A 85 8.36 2.16 1.76
N ASP A 86 9.13 3.13 2.22
CA ASP A 86 8.61 4.36 2.80
C ASP A 86 8.34 5.39 1.70
N ILE A 87 7.19 6.07 1.79
CA ILE A 87 6.78 7.13 0.86
C ILE A 87 6.21 8.33 1.62
N VAL A 88 6.35 9.49 1.01
CA VAL A 88 5.62 10.70 1.42
C VAL A 88 4.39 10.81 0.53
N CYS A 89 3.24 11.16 1.09
CA CYS A 89 2.06 11.43 0.28
C CYS A 89 2.30 12.61 -0.67
N PRO A 90 1.64 12.69 -1.84
CA PRO A 90 1.88 13.76 -2.81
C PRO A 90 1.59 15.18 -2.29
N ASP A 91 0.75 15.32 -1.26
CA ASP A 91 0.49 16.60 -0.60
C ASP A 91 1.62 17.01 0.36
N GLY A 92 2.63 16.15 0.56
CA GLY A 92 3.75 16.39 1.46
C GLY A 92 3.37 16.36 2.93
N CYS A 93 2.26 15.69 3.28
CA CYS A 93 1.72 15.72 4.63
C CYS A 93 2.22 14.55 5.50
N VAL A 94 1.93 13.34 5.04
CA VAL A 94 2.00 12.10 5.83
C VAL A 94 3.05 11.17 5.26
N LEU A 95 3.79 10.51 6.15
CA LEU A 95 4.74 9.45 5.85
C LEU A 95 4.04 8.10 5.99
N PHE A 96 4.14 7.29 4.95
CA PHE A 96 3.58 5.96 4.91
C PHE A 96 4.68 4.92 4.71
N ARG A 97 4.56 3.78 5.38
CA ARG A 97 5.33 2.56 5.11
C ARG A 97 4.44 1.55 4.42
N LEU A 98 4.79 1.17 3.20
CA LEU A 98 4.22 0.00 2.55
C LEU A 98 5.07 -1.23 2.89
N THR A 99 4.40 -2.31 3.28
CA THR A 99 5.00 -3.65 3.42
C THR A 99 4.17 -4.64 2.61
N ALA A 100 4.83 -5.46 1.80
CA ALA A 100 4.19 -6.57 1.10
C ALA A 100 4.52 -7.91 1.76
N GLU A 101 3.51 -8.76 1.90
CA GLU A 101 3.62 -10.11 2.43
C GLU A 101 3.22 -11.12 1.36
N LYS A 102 4.04 -12.16 1.18
CA LYS A 102 3.74 -13.24 0.24
C LYS A 102 2.79 -14.24 0.89
N LEU A 103 1.65 -14.50 0.25
CA LEU A 103 0.59 -15.38 0.77
C LEU A 103 0.72 -16.84 0.34
N GLY A 104 1.64 -17.14 -0.58
CA GLY A 104 1.87 -18.50 -1.09
C GLY A 104 0.91 -18.94 -2.20
N ASN A 105 -0.04 -18.08 -2.60
CA ASN A 105 -0.93 -18.33 -3.74
C ASN A 105 -0.18 -18.23 -5.07
N GLU A 106 -0.75 -18.85 -6.10
CA GLU A 106 -0.18 -18.79 -7.45
C GLU A 106 -0.34 -17.38 -8.04
N ASN A 107 0.67 -16.95 -8.79
CA ASN A 107 0.59 -15.68 -9.51
C ASN A 107 -0.51 -15.73 -10.57
N PHE A 108 -1.40 -14.74 -10.58
CA PHE A 108 -2.57 -14.69 -11.44
C PHE A 108 -2.27 -14.89 -12.94
N PHE A 109 -1.22 -14.25 -13.45
CA PHE A 109 -0.87 -14.35 -14.88
C PHE A 109 -0.10 -15.64 -15.18
N LYS A 110 0.78 -16.09 -14.29
CA LYS A 110 1.56 -17.32 -14.51
C LYS A 110 0.73 -18.59 -14.38
N GLY A 111 -0.25 -18.60 -13.48
CA GLY A 111 -1.24 -19.68 -13.36
C GLY A 111 -2.34 -19.64 -14.43
N LYS A 112 -2.28 -18.69 -15.36
CA LYS A 112 -3.20 -18.58 -16.50
C LYS A 112 -4.68 -18.52 -16.12
N PHE A 113 -5.02 -17.77 -15.08
CA PHE A 113 -6.37 -17.70 -14.53
C PHE A 113 -7.41 -17.01 -15.46
N PHE A 114 -6.99 -16.50 -16.63
CA PHE A 114 -7.87 -15.99 -17.69
C PHE A 114 -8.34 -17.05 -18.69
N ASP A 115 -7.64 -18.19 -18.77
CA ASP A 115 -7.96 -19.28 -19.70
C ASP A 115 -9.19 -20.08 -19.23
#